data_AF-A0A520X0T3-F1
#
_entry.id   AF-A0A520X0T3-F1
#
_cell.length_a   1.000
_cell.length_b   1.000
_cell.length_c   1.000
_cell.angle_alpha   90.00
_cell.angle_beta   90.00
_cell.angle_gamma   90.00
#
_symmetry.space_group_name_H-M   'P 1'
#
loop_
_entity.id
_entity.type
_entity.pdbx_description
1 polymer ?
#
loop_
_entity_poly.entity_id
_entity_poly.type
_entity_poly.pdbx_seq_one_letter_code
_entity_poly.pdbx_strand_id
1 'polypeptide(L)'
;MTDPRDLSPGVLARVFAAYLALMGVIYGLVYSIGGVFYDLAHGGLNAGTAIAFLALVVVPILAALIGIIVGYVFARPVAWVLMHL
;
A
#
# COMPACT_ATOMS: atom_id res chain seq x y z
N MET A 1 -19.58 22.95 5.82
CA MET A 1 -18.76 23.22 4.61
C MET A 1 -17.33 23.36 5.08
N THR A 2 -16.55 22.28 5.01
CA THR A 2 -15.14 22.24 5.44
C THR A 2 -14.28 22.89 4.38
N ASP A 3 -13.28 23.62 4.83
CA ASP A 3 -12.39 24.38 3.99
C ASP A 3 -11.43 23.43 3.25
N PRO A 4 -11.14 23.62 1.95
CA PRO A 4 -10.05 22.91 1.29
C PRO A 4 -8.69 23.07 2.01
N ARG A 5 -8.54 24.12 2.83
CA ARG A 5 -7.40 24.39 3.72
C ARG A 5 -7.22 23.36 4.85
N ASP A 6 -8.20 22.49 5.11
CA ASP A 6 -8.20 21.57 6.26
C ASP A 6 -7.52 20.21 5.97
N LEU A 7 -7.11 19.95 4.73
CA LEU A 7 -6.30 18.77 4.39
C LEU A 7 -4.86 18.97 4.90
N SER A 8 -4.70 18.86 6.22
CA SER A 8 -3.38 18.85 6.83
C SER A 8 -2.51 17.78 6.15
N PRO A 9 -1.20 18.02 5.94
CA PRO A 9 -0.31 17.04 5.33
C PRO A 9 -0.38 15.66 6.01
N GLY A 10 -0.63 15.64 7.32
CA GLY A 10 -0.84 14.41 8.08
C GLY A 10 -2.11 13.64 7.70
N VAL A 11 -3.21 14.32 7.37
CA VAL A 11 -4.43 13.67 6.86
C VAL A 11 -4.17 13.02 5.51
N LEU A 12 -3.53 13.73 4.59
CA LEU A 12 -3.23 13.18 3.27
C LEU A 12 -2.25 12.00 3.35
N ALA A 13 -1.20 12.11 4.18
CA ALA A 13 -0.29 11.00 4.49
C ALA A 13 -1.02 9.76 5.01
N ARG A 14 -1.99 9.93 5.93
CA ARG A 14 -2.79 8.81 6.45
C ARG A 14 -3.69 8.19 5.38
N VAL A 15 -4.33 8.99 4.53
CA VAL A 15 -5.19 8.50 3.45
C VAL A 15 -4.38 7.68 2.44
N PHE A 16 -3.25 8.21 1.97
CA PHE A 16 -2.37 7.47 1.05
C PHE A 16 -1.77 6.24 1.71
N ALA A 17 -1.33 6.32 2.96
CA ALA A 17 -0.85 5.16 3.71
C ALA A 17 -1.90 4.04 3.77
N ALA A 18 -3.14 4.37 4.12
CA ALA A 18 -4.23 3.40 4.19
C ALA A 18 -4.58 2.81 2.82
N TYR A 19 -4.65 3.67 1.79
CA TYR A 19 -4.95 3.23 0.42
C TYR A 19 -3.87 2.29 -0.11
N LEU A 20 -2.58 2.66 0.00
CA LEU A 20 -1.49 1.81 -0.45
C LEU A 20 -1.34 0.56 0.41
N ALA A 21 -1.57 0.62 1.72
CA ALA A 21 -1.58 -0.58 2.57
C ALA A 21 -2.62 -1.60 2.08
N LEU A 22 -3.84 -1.14 1.74
CA LEU A 22 -4.89 -1.99 1.19
C LEU A 22 -4.47 -2.61 -0.15
N MET A 23 -3.87 -1.83 -1.04
CA MET A 23 -3.29 -2.37 -2.28
C MET A 23 -2.18 -3.39 -1.98
N GLY A 24 -1.35 -3.13 -0.97
CA GLY A 24 -0.31 -4.05 -0.52
C GLY A 24 -0.85 -5.37 0.00
N VAL A 25 -2.02 -5.38 0.65
CA VAL A 25 -2.72 -6.61 1.06
C VAL A 25 -3.15 -7.41 -0.17
N ILE A 26 -3.72 -6.74 -1.17
CA ILE A 26 -4.12 -7.39 -2.44
C ILE A 26 -2.89 -8.00 -3.13
N TYR A 27 -1.79 -7.26 -3.23
CA TYR A 27 -0.55 -7.78 -3.84
C TYR A 27 0.06 -8.94 -3.04
N GLY A 28 0.10 -8.85 -1.71
CA GLY A 28 0.54 -9.95 -0.84
C GLY A 28 -0.33 -11.20 -1.02
N LEU A 29 -1.65 -11.03 -1.21
CA LEU A 29 -2.57 -12.14 -1.46
C LEU A 29 -2.30 -12.79 -2.82
N VAL A 30 -2.17 -11.99 -3.87
CA VAL A 30 -1.84 -12.51 -5.21
C VAL A 30 -0.50 -13.24 -5.19
N TYR A 31 0.51 -12.69 -4.52
CA TYR A 31 1.84 -13.28 -4.42
C TYR A 31 1.84 -14.60 -3.61
N SER A 32 1.17 -14.64 -2.46
CA SER A 32 1.08 -15.84 -1.63
C SER A 32 0.34 -16.98 -2.33
N ILE A 33 -0.81 -16.70 -2.96
CA ILE A 33 -1.57 -17.67 -3.74
C ILE A 33 -0.75 -18.15 -4.94
N GLY A 34 -0.11 -17.22 -5.66
CA GLY A 34 0.78 -17.56 -6.78
C GLY A 34 1.94 -18.45 -6.35
N GLY A 35 2.54 -18.18 -5.19
CA GLY A 35 3.61 -18.99 -4.60
C GLY A 35 3.17 -20.41 -4.29
N VAL A 36 1.96 -20.60 -3.73
CA VAL A 36 1.39 -21.94 -3.50
C VAL A 36 1.24 -22.71 -4.80
N PHE A 37 0.63 -22.11 -5.83
CA PHE A 37 0.45 -22.79 -7.11
C PHE A 37 1.78 -23.10 -7.80
N TYR A 38 2.73 -22.16 -7.73
CA TYR A 38 4.06 -22.36 -8.27
C TYR A 38 4.76 -23.53 -7.59
N ASP A 39 4.81 -23.55 -6.26
CA ASP A 39 5.50 -24.60 -5.52
C ASP A 39 4.81 -25.96 -5.68
N LEU A 40 3.47 -26.02 -5.69
CA LEU A 40 2.73 -27.25 -5.98
C LEU A 40 3.04 -27.81 -7.38
N ALA A 41 3.27 -26.94 -8.37
CA ALA A 41 3.66 -27.35 -9.72
C ALA A 41 5.13 -27.76 -9.84
N HIS A 42 5.99 -27.39 -8.89
CA HIS A 42 7.46 -27.54 -8.98
C HIS A 42 8.09 -28.40 -7.87
N GLY A 43 7.30 -29.24 -7.20
CA GLY A 43 7.84 -30.24 -6.25
C GLY A 43 7.32 -30.13 -4.81
N GLY A 44 6.32 -29.29 -4.56
CA GLY A 44 5.61 -29.19 -3.30
C GLY A 44 5.97 -27.95 -2.48
N LEU A 45 5.19 -27.74 -1.41
CA LEU A 45 5.31 -26.59 -0.54
C LEU A 45 6.66 -26.58 0.18
N ASN A 46 7.32 -25.43 0.20
CA ASN A 46 8.67 -25.27 0.73
C ASN A 46 8.85 -23.90 1.44
N ALA A 47 10.08 -23.58 1.83
CA ALA A 47 10.38 -22.31 2.49
C ALA A 47 10.04 -21.07 1.63
N GLY A 48 10.09 -21.20 0.30
CA GLY A 48 9.60 -20.21 -0.66
C GLY A 48 8.12 -19.90 -0.48
N THR A 49 7.28 -20.93 -0.33
CA THR A 49 5.85 -20.74 0.00
C THR A 49 5.69 -19.97 1.31
N ALA A 50 6.47 -20.30 2.34
CA ALA A 50 6.40 -19.61 3.64
C ALA A 50 6.76 -18.11 3.51
N ILE A 51 7.77 -17.78 2.70
CA ILE A 51 8.13 -16.39 2.38
C ILE A 51 7.03 -15.71 1.55
N ALA A 52 6.36 -16.45 0.66
CA ALA A 52 5.23 -15.93 -0.10
C ALA A 52 4.07 -15.52 0.82
N PHE A 53 3.79 -16.26 1.88
CA PHE A 53 2.83 -15.84 2.92
C PHE A 53 3.33 -14.69 3.78
N LEU A 54 4.64 -14.57 4.03
CA LEU A 54 5.20 -13.40 4.72
C LEU A 54 4.94 -12.09 3.96
N ALA A 55 4.77 -12.16 2.63
CA ALA A 55 4.38 -11.01 1.81
C ALA A 55 3.02 -10.42 2.20
N LEU A 56 2.11 -11.20 2.80
CA LEU A 56 0.83 -10.70 3.33
C LEU A 56 1.00 -9.68 4.46
N VAL A 57 2.17 -9.64 5.11
CA VAL A 57 2.48 -8.69 6.17
C VAL A 57 3.48 -7.65 5.68
N VAL A 58 4.56 -8.08 5.04
CA VAL A 58 5.64 -7.19 4.61
C VAL A 58 5.19 -6.22 3.52
N VAL A 59 4.43 -6.70 2.52
CA VAL A 59 4.03 -5.85 1.38
C VAL A 59 3.05 -4.74 1.82
N PRO A 60 2.02 -4.98 2.64
CA PRO A 60 1.19 -3.90 3.19
C PRO A 60 1.99 -2.89 3.99
N ILE A 61 2.94 -3.33 4.83
CA ILE A 61 3.77 -2.42 5.64
C ILE A 61 4.61 -1.52 4.73
N LEU A 62 5.31 -2.09 3.76
CA LEU A 62 6.13 -1.33 2.82
C LEU A 62 5.27 -0.38 1.98
N ALA A 63 4.10 -0.82 1.52
CA ALA A 63 3.18 0.00 0.75
C ALA A 63 2.61 1.16 1.60
N ALA A 64 2.30 0.92 2.88
CA ALA A 64 1.87 1.96 3.81
C ALA A 64 2.96 3.03 3.98
N LEU A 65 4.22 2.62 4.16
CA LEU A 65 5.36 3.54 4.29
C LEU A 65 5.54 4.39 3.01
N ILE A 66 5.42 3.77 1.84
CA ILE A 66 5.43 4.49 0.57
C ILE A 66 4.26 5.48 0.52
N GLY A 67 3.07 5.08 0.96
CA GLY A 67 1.90 5.96 0.99
C GLY A 67 2.06 7.15 1.93
N ILE A 68 2.74 6.99 3.08
CA ILE A 68 3.10 8.12 3.94
C ILE A 68 3.98 9.12 3.18
N ILE A 69 5.03 8.64 2.50
CA ILE A 69 5.96 9.48 1.73
C ILE A 69 5.21 10.21 0.62
N VAL A 70 4.41 9.48 -0.17
CA VAL A 70 3.59 10.03 -1.25
C VAL A 70 2.64 11.11 -0.70
N GLY A 71 1.91 10.84 0.37
CA GLY A 71 0.98 11.82 0.93
C GLY A 71 1.66 13.10 1.41
N TYR A 72 2.88 13.02 1.96
CA TYR A 72 3.64 14.24 2.31
C TYR A 72 4.14 15.00 1.07
N VAL A 73 4.62 14.30 0.05
CA VAL A 73 5.10 14.91 -1.20
C VAL A 73 3.97 15.63 -1.94
N PHE A 74 2.78 15.02 -2.00
CA PHE A 74 1.64 15.55 -2.75
C PHE A 74 0.71 16.47 -1.95
N ALA A 75 0.91 16.63 -0.65
CA ALA A 75 0.08 17.50 0.19
C ALA A 75 -0.02 18.94 -0.33
N ARG A 76 1.10 19.58 -0.68
CA ARG A 76 1.09 20.96 -1.16
C ARG A 76 0.56 21.08 -2.60
N PRO A 77 0.97 20.24 -3.57
CA PRO A 77 0.39 20.26 -4.91
C PRO A 77 -1.12 20.04 -4.91
N VAL A 78 -1.62 19.07 -4.15
CA VAL A 78 -3.07 18.77 -4.09
C VAL A 78 -3.84 19.94 -3.50
N ALA A 79 -3.35 20.51 -2.39
CA ALA A 79 -3.96 21.71 -1.81
C ALA A 79 -4.01 22.86 -2.83
N TRP A 80 -2.93 23.08 -3.60
CA TRP A 80 -2.89 24.12 -4.63
C TRP A 80 -3.94 23.89 -5.72
N VAL A 81 -4.04 22.68 -6.27
CA VAL A 81 -5.04 22.37 -7.31
C VAL A 81 -6.45 22.60 -6.79
N LEU A 82 -6.75 22.12 -5.58
CA LEU A 82 -8.08 22.28 -4.96
C LEU A 82 -8.47 23.74 -4.71
N MET A 83 -7.49 24.66 -4.59
CA MET A 83 -7.76 26.10 -4.44
C MET A 83 -8.10 26.80 -5.77
N HIS A 84 -7.87 26.16 -6.91
CA HIS A 84 -8.05 26.76 -8.24
C HIS A 84 -9.09 26.02 -9.09
N LEU A 85 -9.84 25.09 -8.49
CA LEU A 85 -11.03 24.44 -9.05
C LEU A 85 -12.30 25.10 -8.51
#